data_AF-Q23M96-F1
#
_entry.id   AF-Q23M96-F1
#
_cell.length_a   1.000
_cell.length_b   1.000
_cell.length_c   1.000
_cell.angle_alpha   90.00
_cell.angle_beta   90.00
_cell.angle_gamma   90.00
#
_symmetry.space_group_name_H-M   'P 1'
#
loop_
_entity.id
_entity.type
_entity.pdbx_description
1 polymer ?
#
loop_
_entity_poly.entity_id
_entity_poly.type
_entity_poly.pdbx_seq_one_letter_code
_entity_poly.pdbx_strand_id
1 'polypeptide(L)'
;MKFITIALLALIAVSVNADYEDCIKQLTYPCGANPEPACAAALKYFQSCLVSNSCYQKEKNLSDFSKCVKSCSPNSETEVQNFVQDYADCLNGSIIAYSFVFLAIFAFMF
;
A
#
# COMPACT_ATOMS: atom_id res chain seq x y z
N MET A 1 -23.23 -22.93 6.71
CA MET A 1 -21.79 -22.66 6.81
C MET A 1 -21.25 -21.83 5.65
N LYS A 2 -21.51 -22.17 4.37
CA LYS A 2 -21.01 -21.43 3.18
C LYS A 2 -21.37 -19.94 3.15
N PHE A 3 -22.57 -19.56 3.60
CA PHE A 3 -23.02 -18.16 3.61
C PHE A 3 -22.33 -17.29 4.68
N ILE A 4 -21.93 -17.89 5.81
CA ILE A 4 -21.21 -17.18 6.88
C ILE A 4 -19.79 -16.86 6.41
N THR A 5 -19.14 -17.78 5.69
CA THR A 5 -17.80 -17.58 5.14
C THR A 5 -17.76 -16.46 4.09
N ILE A 6 -18.79 -16.37 3.24
CA ILE A 6 -18.90 -15.30 2.23
C ILE A 6 -19.17 -13.93 2.88
N ALA A 7 -20.03 -13.89 3.91
CA ALA A 7 -20.29 -12.66 4.66
C ALA A 7 -19.04 -12.18 5.42
N LEU A 8 -18.26 -13.09 6.02
CA LEU A 8 -16.98 -12.76 6.64
C LEU A 8 -16.00 -12.20 5.61
N LEU A 9 -15.81 -12.88 4.47
CA LEU A 9 -14.91 -12.45 3.41
C LEU A 9 -15.25 -11.04 2.88
N ALA A 10 -16.55 -10.72 2.75
CA ALA A 10 -17.00 -9.40 2.35
C ALA A 10 -16.73 -8.33 3.43
N LEU A 11 -16.97 -8.63 4.72
CA LEU A 11 -16.66 -7.74 5.83
C LEU A 11 -15.15 -7.47 5.95
N ILE A 12 -14.33 -8.48 5.70
CA ILE A 12 -12.86 -8.39 5.76
C ILE A 12 -12.31 -7.60 4.56
N ALA A 13 -12.86 -7.82 3.37
CA ALA A 13 -12.51 -7.03 2.18
C ALA A 13 -12.84 -5.54 2.38
N VAL A 14 -13.89 -5.23 3.15
CA VAL A 14 -14.23 -3.85 3.53
C VAL A 14 -13.28 -3.33 4.61
N SER A 15 -12.92 -4.13 5.63
CA SER A 15 -12.02 -3.68 6.70
C SER A 15 -10.59 -3.44 6.21
N VAL A 16 -10.03 -4.32 5.37
CA VAL A 16 -8.68 -4.12 4.79
C VAL A 16 -8.60 -2.93 3.83
N ASN A 17 -9.67 -2.64 3.09
CA ASN A 17 -9.74 -1.41 2.31
C ASN A 17 -9.81 -0.16 3.21
N ALA A 18 -10.49 -0.25 4.36
CA ALA A 18 -10.54 0.84 5.34
C ALA A 18 -9.19 1.06 6.03
N ASP A 19 -8.50 -0.01 6.46
CA ASP A 19 -7.16 0.06 7.07
C ASP A 19 -6.11 0.65 6.12
N TYR A 20 -6.17 0.29 4.83
CA TYR A 20 -5.31 0.90 3.82
C TYR A 20 -5.60 2.40 3.67
N GLU A 21 -6.86 2.79 3.46
CA GLU A 21 -7.22 4.19 3.30
C GLU A 21 -6.83 5.03 4.51
N ASP A 22 -7.05 4.52 5.72
CA ASP A 22 -6.72 5.23 6.95
C ASP A 22 -5.20 5.31 7.17
N CYS A 23 -4.44 4.28 6.79
CA CYS A 23 -2.98 4.33 6.79
C CYS A 23 -2.45 5.42 5.84
N ILE A 24 -2.98 5.47 4.61
CA ILE A 24 -2.56 6.49 3.62
C ILE A 24 -2.97 7.90 4.05
N LYS A 25 -4.12 8.09 4.70
CA LYS A 25 -4.57 9.39 5.23
C LYS A 25 -3.67 9.91 6.36
N GLN A 26 -2.99 9.03 7.09
CA GLN A 26 -2.08 9.40 8.18
C GLN A 26 -0.66 9.71 7.67
N LEU A 27 -0.34 9.38 6.42
CA LEU A 27 0.95 9.74 5.83
C LEU A 27 1.07 11.26 5.69
N THR A 28 2.14 11.80 6.25
CA THR A 28 2.46 13.22 6.10
C THR A 28 3.06 13.47 4.72
N TYR A 29 2.62 14.55 4.06
CA TYR A 29 3.18 14.94 2.77
C TYR A 29 4.69 15.26 2.88
N PRO A 30 5.56 14.61 2.10
CA PRO A 30 7.00 14.60 2.36
C PRO A 30 7.68 15.95 2.14
N CYS A 31 7.16 16.81 1.26
CA CYS A 31 7.81 18.06 0.89
C CYS A 31 7.23 19.30 1.58
N GLY A 32 6.34 19.14 2.57
CA GLY A 32 5.71 20.25 3.28
C GLY A 32 4.93 21.23 2.38
N ALA A 33 4.58 22.40 2.92
CA ALA A 33 3.78 23.41 2.22
C ALA A 33 4.57 24.28 1.22
N ASN A 34 5.89 24.41 1.43
CA ASN A 34 6.80 25.16 0.56
C ASN A 34 7.93 24.22 0.12
N PRO A 35 7.66 23.34 -0.86
CA PRO A 35 8.60 22.29 -1.22
C PRO A 35 9.84 22.87 -1.89
N GLU A 36 11.03 22.47 -1.41
CA GLU A 36 12.27 22.75 -2.11
C GLU A 36 12.25 22.09 -3.50
N PRO A 37 12.91 22.69 -4.52
CA PRO A 37 12.83 22.20 -5.90
C PRO A 37 13.24 20.73 -6.05
N ALA A 38 14.19 20.27 -5.24
CA ALA A 38 14.69 18.90 -5.26
C ALA A 38 13.64 17.89 -4.76
N CYS A 39 12.98 18.18 -3.63
CA CYS A 39 11.88 17.35 -3.10
C CYS A 39 10.70 17.29 -4.08
N ALA A 40 10.30 18.43 -4.64
CA ALA A 40 9.23 18.47 -5.64
C ALA A 40 9.57 17.63 -6.90
N ALA A 41 10.83 17.69 -7.36
CA ALA A 41 11.29 16.91 -8.49
C ALA A 41 11.31 15.40 -8.19
N ALA A 42 11.77 15.00 -7.00
CA ALA A 42 11.78 13.60 -6.57
C ALA A 42 10.37 13.03 -6.42
N LEU A 43 9.43 13.80 -5.87
CA LEU A 43 8.03 13.40 -5.78
C LEU A 43 7.38 13.25 -7.16
N LYS A 44 7.67 14.18 -8.08
CA LYS A 44 7.20 14.10 -9.46
C LYS A 44 7.80 12.89 -10.19
N TYR A 45 9.07 12.58 -9.95
CA TYR A 45 9.72 11.37 -10.45
C TYR A 45 8.98 10.12 -9.95
N PHE A 46 8.74 10.02 -8.64
CA PHE A 46 8.01 8.90 -8.04
C PHE A 46 6.63 8.71 -8.71
N GLN A 47 5.83 9.78 -8.82
CA GLN A 47 4.52 9.73 -9.49
C GLN A 47 4.60 9.28 -10.95
N SER A 48 5.58 9.82 -11.69
CA SER A 48 5.79 9.48 -13.10
C SER A 48 6.23 8.02 -13.27
N CYS A 49 7.04 7.52 -12.33
CA CYS A 49 7.50 6.14 -12.29
C CYS A 49 6.34 5.17 -12.06
N LEU A 50 5.43 5.45 -11.12
CA LEU A 50 4.25 4.61 -10.87
C LEU A 50 3.38 4.43 -12.12
N VAL A 51 3.17 5.51 -12.89
CA VAL A 51 2.41 5.49 -14.13
C VAL A 51 3.17 4.73 -15.23
N SER A 52 4.46 5.03 -15.40
CA SER A 52 5.31 4.44 -16.45
C SER A 52 5.47 2.93 -16.26
N ASN A 53 5.64 2.48 -15.01
CA ASN A 53 5.70 1.05 -14.68
C ASN A 53 4.32 0.39 -14.68
N SER A 54 3.25 1.18 -14.78
CA SER A 54 1.86 0.71 -14.67
C SER A 54 1.62 -0.05 -13.36
N CYS A 55 2.17 0.43 -12.24
CA CYS A 55 2.06 -0.23 -10.94
C CYS A 55 0.59 -0.42 -10.53
N TYR A 56 -0.31 0.49 -10.93
CA TYR A 56 -1.74 0.37 -10.68
C TYR A 56 -2.46 -0.70 -11.52
N GLN A 57 -1.89 -1.11 -12.66
CA GLN A 57 -2.56 -2.01 -13.62
C GLN A 57 -1.91 -3.39 -13.73
N LYS A 58 -0.63 -3.55 -13.37
CA LYS A 58 0.10 -4.81 -13.52
C LYS A 58 -0.09 -5.78 -12.36
N GLU A 59 -0.61 -5.32 -11.23
CA GLU A 59 -0.39 -6.02 -9.98
C GLU A 59 -1.60 -6.84 -9.55
N LYS A 60 -1.44 -8.16 -9.63
CA LYS A 60 -2.49 -9.17 -9.32
C LYS A 60 -2.77 -9.29 -7.82
N ASN A 61 -1.91 -8.72 -6.98
CA ASN A 61 -2.03 -8.69 -5.52
C ASN A 61 -1.28 -7.48 -4.95
N LEU A 62 -1.60 -7.10 -3.71
CA LEU A 62 -1.02 -5.94 -3.00
C LEU A 62 0.49 -6.05 -2.76
N SER A 63 1.06 -7.26 -2.71
CA SER A 63 2.50 -7.48 -2.45
C SER A 63 3.32 -7.04 -3.66
N ASP A 64 2.88 -7.42 -4.85
CA ASP A 64 3.58 -7.05 -6.07
C ASP A 64 3.38 -5.53 -6.36
N PHE A 65 2.24 -4.96 -5.96
CA PHE A 65 2.05 -3.50 -5.93
C PHE A 65 3.02 -2.79 -4.96
N SER A 66 3.19 -3.29 -3.73
CA SER A 66 4.17 -2.75 -2.79
C SER A 66 5.60 -2.80 -3.35
N LYS A 67 5.99 -3.89 -4.01
CA LYS A 67 7.31 -4.00 -4.68
C LYS A 67 7.47 -3.00 -5.82
N CYS A 68 6.43 -2.81 -6.65
CA CYS A 68 6.44 -1.82 -7.73
C CYS A 68 6.54 -0.38 -7.20
N VAL A 69 5.87 -0.08 -6.08
CA VAL A 69 6.02 1.21 -5.41
C VAL A 69 7.44 1.41 -4.91
N LYS A 70 8.02 0.41 -4.22
CA LYS A 70 9.39 0.49 -3.68
C LYS A 70 10.44 0.68 -4.78
N SER A 71 10.24 0.08 -5.96
CA SER A 71 11.16 0.23 -7.09
C SER A 71 11.16 1.65 -7.69
N CYS A 72 10.12 2.44 -7.41
CA CYS A 72 10.02 3.84 -7.83
C CYS A 72 10.60 4.85 -6.82
N SER A 73 11.23 4.37 -5.74
CA SER A 73 11.84 5.25 -4.74
C SER A 73 12.98 6.10 -5.34
N PRO A 74 12.95 7.43 -5.18
CA PRO A 74 14.01 8.30 -5.69
C PRO A 74 15.26 8.26 -4.80
N ASN A 75 16.46 8.21 -5.40
CA ASN A 75 17.72 8.06 -4.64
C ASN A 75 18.21 9.34 -3.94
N SER A 76 17.67 10.52 -4.29
CA SER A 76 18.27 11.81 -3.88
C SER A 76 17.60 12.49 -2.69
N GLU A 77 16.37 12.11 -2.33
CA GLU A 77 15.57 12.82 -1.31
C GLU A 77 15.07 11.87 -0.23
N THR A 78 15.70 11.91 0.94
CA THR A 78 15.39 11.01 2.07
C THR A 78 13.93 11.11 2.53
N GLU A 79 13.35 12.31 2.51
CA GLU A 79 11.95 12.53 2.91
C GLU A 79 10.98 11.82 1.97
N VAL A 80 11.26 11.88 0.67
CA VAL A 80 10.45 11.17 -0.35
C VAL A 80 10.70 9.67 -0.27
N GLN A 81 11.94 9.22 0.00
CA GLN A 81 12.23 7.80 0.21
C GLN A 81 11.45 7.22 1.40
N ASN A 82 11.43 7.93 2.52
CA ASN A 82 10.67 7.52 3.70
C ASN A 82 9.18 7.46 3.38
N PHE A 83 8.64 8.47 2.72
CA PHE A 83 7.25 8.46 2.27
C PHE A 83 6.92 7.27 1.34
N VAL A 84 7.79 6.95 0.39
CA VAL A 84 7.61 5.79 -0.51
C VAL A 84 7.63 4.48 0.28
N GLN A 85 8.53 4.36 1.25
CA GLN A 85 8.61 3.18 2.12
C GLN A 85 7.34 3.04 2.96
N ASP A 86 6.90 4.12 3.63
CA ASP A 86 5.70 4.11 4.47
C ASP A 86 4.44 3.81 3.65
N TYR A 87 4.32 4.38 2.45
CA TYR A 87 3.24 4.05 1.51
C TYR A 87 3.23 2.56 1.15
N ALA A 88 4.40 2.01 0.85
CA ALA A 88 4.54 0.61 0.50
C ALA A 88 4.32 -0.34 1.69
N ASP A 89 4.57 0.14 2.91
CA ASP A 89 4.32 -0.60 4.14
C ASP A 89 2.83 -0.55 4.54
N CYS A 90 2.11 0.55 4.29
CA CYS A 90 0.64 0.58 4.35
C CYS A 90 0.00 -0.48 3.44
N LEU A 91 0.56 -0.67 2.24
CA LEU A 91 0.13 -1.72 1.31
C LEU A 91 0.39 -3.12 1.87
N ASN A 92 1.53 -3.36 2.51
CA ASN A 92 1.87 -4.66 3.09
C ASN A 92 1.12 -4.96 4.40
N GLY A 93 0.88 -3.96 5.26
CA GLY A 93 0.09 -4.11 6.47
C GLY A 93 -1.32 -4.63 6.18
N SER A 94 -1.90 -4.16 5.07
CA SER A 94 -3.19 -4.61 4.55
C SER A 94 -3.17 -6.08 4.08
N ILE A 95 -2.00 -6.61 3.65
CA ILE A 95 -1.82 -8.02 3.27
C ILE A 95 -1.72 -8.93 4.50
N ILE A 96 -1.04 -8.46 5.55
CA ILE A 96 -0.88 -9.24 6.78
C ILE A 96 -2.25 -9.53 7.40
N ALA A 97 -3.17 -8.56 7.37
CA ALA A 97 -4.56 -8.79 7.77
C ALA A 97 -5.23 -9.92 6.97
N TYR A 98 -5.00 -10.03 5.65
CA TYR A 98 -5.47 -11.15 4.84
C TYR A 98 -4.86 -12.50 5.26
N SER A 99 -3.54 -12.56 5.47
CA SER A 99 -2.82 -13.81 5.81
C SER A 99 -3.20 -14.37 7.17
N PHE A 100 -3.37 -13.53 8.20
CA PHE A 100 -3.81 -13.96 9.53
C PHE A 100 -5.24 -14.51 9.50
N VAL A 101 -6.10 -13.96 8.65
CA VAL A 101 -7.48 -14.44 8.55
C VAL A 101 -7.59 -15.71 7.73
N PHE A 102 -6.77 -15.90 6.67
CA PHE A 102 -6.67 -17.21 6.01
C PHE A 102 -6.17 -18.29 6.98
N LEU A 103 -5.18 -17.99 7.82
CA LEU A 103 -4.72 -18.89 8.89
C LEU A 103 -5.82 -19.15 9.93
N ALA A 104 -6.57 -18.13 10.34
CA ALA A 104 -7.68 -18.27 11.27
C ALA A 104 -8.83 -19.12 10.68
N ILE A 105 -9.18 -18.92 9.40
CA ILE A 105 -10.20 -19.71 8.70
C ILE A 105 -9.76 -21.18 8.60
N PHE A 106 -8.48 -21.44 8.29
CA PHE A 106 -7.92 -22.79 8.30
C PHE A 106 -7.98 -23.43 9.71
N ALA A 107 -7.69 -22.66 10.76
CA ALA A 107 -7.75 -23.12 12.14
C ALA A 107 -9.18 -23.36 12.68
N PHE A 108 -10.21 -22.77 12.05
CA PHE A 108 -11.62 -23.03 12.37
C PHE A 108 -12.25 -24.12 11.49
N MET A 109 -11.56 -24.54 10.41
CA MET A 109 -12.00 -25.60 9.50
C MET A 109 -11.43 -26.98 9.83
N PHE A 110 -10.43 -27.06 10.72
CA PHE A 110 -9.86 -28.27 11.31
C PHE A 110 -10.06 -28.24 12.83
#